data_AF-A0AAP4K8C1-F1
#
_entry.id   AF-A0AAP4K8C1-F1
#
_cell.length_a   1.000
_cell.length_b   1.000
_cell.length_c   1.000
_cell.angle_alpha   90.00
_cell.angle_beta   90.00
_cell.angle_gamma   90.00
#
_symmetry.space_group_name_H-M   'P 1'
#
loop_
_entity.id
_entity.type
_entity.pdbx_description
1 polymer ?
#
loop_
_entity_poly.entity_id
_entity_poly.type
_entity_poly.pdbx_seq_one_letter_code
_entity_poly.pdbx_strand_id
1 'polypeptide(L)'
;MALRDVDEAAAWYGEQAGLALELAFADALESAVKMLMQHPGVGSSRHAVLLKLQDLRVWPLKGFPYLIFYIERDTDIVIWRVLQMQRDIPAWMSGDA
;
A
#
# COMPACT_ATOMS: atom_id res chain seq x y z
N MET A 1 5.79 5.37 10.31
CA MET A 1 4.45 5.11 9.73
C MET A 1 4.66 4.39 8.41
N ALA A 2 4.41 4.95 7.22
CA ALA A 2 4.63 4.22 5.96
C ALA A 2 6.07 3.73 5.70
N LEU A 3 7.09 4.56 5.92
CA LEU A 3 8.49 4.17 5.68
C LEU A 3 8.88 2.92 6.49
N ARG A 4 8.47 2.87 7.76
CA ARG A 4 8.71 1.71 8.61
C ARG A 4 7.98 0.46 8.11
N ASP A 5 6.73 0.61 7.64
CA ASP A 5 6.00 -0.53 7.07
C ASP A 5 6.73 -1.10 5.84
N VAL A 6 7.30 -0.21 5.00
CA VAL A 6 8.07 -0.57 3.80
C VAL A 6 9.39 -1.23 4.16
N ASP A 7 10.15 -0.65 5.10
CA ASP A 7 11.43 -1.20 5.55
C ASP A 7 11.25 -2.60 6.14
N GLU A 8 10.22 -2.79 6.97
CA GLU A 8 9.89 -4.10 7.56
C GLU A 8 9.47 -5.11 6.48
N ALA A 9 8.70 -4.69 5.46
CA ALA A 9 8.29 -5.55 4.36
C ALA A 9 9.48 -5.97 3.46
N ALA A 10 10.34 -5.01 3.09
CA ALA A 10 11.52 -5.26 2.27
C ALA A 10 12.49 -6.20 2.99
N ALA A 11 12.80 -5.92 4.26
CA ALA A 11 13.66 -6.77 5.08
C ALA A 11 13.10 -8.19 5.21
N TRP A 12 11.78 -8.33 5.44
CA TRP A 12 11.14 -9.65 5.51
C TRP A 12 11.31 -10.44 4.20
N TYR A 13 11.09 -9.83 3.04
CA TYR A 13 11.31 -10.50 1.76
C TYR A 13 12.78 -10.87 1.52
N GLY A 14 13.71 -10.00 1.92
CA GLY A 14 15.14 -10.25 1.86
C GLY A 14 15.57 -11.43 2.73
N GLU A 15 15.05 -11.51 3.96
CA GLU A 15 15.32 -12.61 4.89
C GLU A 15 14.72 -13.95 4.41
N GLN A 16 13.51 -13.93 3.83
CA GLN A 16 12.80 -15.16 3.46
C GLN A 16 13.25 -15.75 2.11
N ALA A 17 13.58 -14.90 1.13
CA ALA A 17 13.82 -15.34 -0.25
C ALA A 17 15.04 -14.67 -0.93
N GLY A 18 15.79 -13.85 -0.19
CA GLY A 18 17.01 -13.20 -0.66
C GLY A 18 16.78 -11.87 -1.37
N LEU A 19 17.90 -11.22 -1.69
CA LEU A 19 17.98 -9.86 -2.22
C LEU A 19 17.13 -9.63 -3.48
N ALA A 20 16.98 -10.63 -4.34
CA ALA A 20 16.19 -10.49 -5.56
C ALA A 20 14.72 -10.17 -5.25
N LEU A 21 14.13 -10.78 -4.21
CA LEU A 21 12.74 -10.52 -3.85
C LEU A 21 12.56 -9.22 -3.07
N GLU A 22 13.55 -8.84 -2.26
CA GLU A 22 13.61 -7.54 -1.60
C GLU A 22 13.60 -6.40 -2.64
N LEU A 23 14.46 -6.49 -3.67
CA LEU A 23 14.52 -5.50 -4.74
C LEU A 23 13.24 -5.49 -5.58
N ALA A 24 12.67 -6.66 -5.89
CA ALA A 24 11.41 -6.74 -6.62
C ALA A 24 10.26 -6.05 -5.86
N PHE A 25 10.23 -6.12 -4.53
CA PHE A 25 9.26 -5.40 -3.70
C PHE A 25 9.46 -3.89 -3.79
N ALA A 26 10.70 -3.43 -3.65
CA ALA A 26 11.04 -2.01 -3.76
C ALA A 26 10.66 -1.43 -5.14
N ASP A 27 10.98 -2.14 -6.22
CA ASP A 27 10.66 -1.74 -7.60
C ASP A 27 9.14 -1.65 -7.83
N ALA A 28 8.39 -2.63 -7.31
CA ALA A 28 6.93 -2.61 -7.41
C ALA A 28 6.35 -1.41 -6.67
N LEU A 29 6.88 -1.09 -5.48
CA LEU A 29 6.43 0.04 -4.68
C LEU A 29 6.74 1.36 -5.36
N GLU A 30 7.96 1.54 -5.86
CA GLU A 30 8.35 2.76 -6.57
C GLU A 30 7.47 2.97 -7.81
N SER A 31 7.21 1.91 -8.57
CA SER A 31 6.33 1.95 -9.75
C SER A 31 4.91 2.34 -9.37
N ALA A 32 4.38 1.80 -8.27
CA ALA A 32 3.05 2.16 -7.77
C ALA A 32 3.00 3.62 -7.32
N VAL A 33 4.00 4.12 -6.59
CA VAL A 33 4.05 5.52 -6.14
C VAL A 33 4.12 6.48 -7.33
N LYS A 34 4.95 6.19 -8.34
CA LYS A 34 5.02 7.00 -9.57
C LYS A 34 3.66 7.09 -10.26
N MET A 35 2.95 5.97 -10.37
CA MET A 35 1.60 5.94 -10.94
C MET A 35 0.64 6.78 -10.08
N LEU A 36 0.64 6.62 -8.76
CA LEU A 36 -0.26 7.34 -7.86
C LEU A 36 0.00 8.85 -7.86
N MET A 37 1.24 9.30 -8.04
CA MET A 37 1.55 10.72 -8.22
C MET A 37 1.00 11.27 -9.55
N GLN A 38 1.02 10.48 -10.63
CA GLN A 38 0.50 10.88 -11.93
C GLN A 38 -1.03 10.87 -11.98
N HIS A 39 -1.64 9.93 -11.27
CA HIS A 39 -3.09 9.74 -11.26
C HIS A 39 -3.63 9.51 -9.83
N PRO A 40 -3.65 10.54 -8.96
CA PRO A 40 -4.06 10.38 -7.56
C PRO A 40 -5.48 9.83 -7.37
N GLY A 41 -6.38 10.06 -8.33
CA GLY A 41 -7.78 9.64 -8.24
C GLY A 41 -8.05 8.14 -8.44
N VAL A 42 -7.06 7.34 -8.88
CA VAL A 42 -7.26 5.93 -9.27
C VAL A 42 -7.42 4.96 -8.10
N GLY A 43 -7.06 5.36 -6.89
CA GLY A 43 -7.23 4.54 -5.70
C GLY A 43 -8.69 4.39 -5.29
N SER A 44 -9.03 3.20 -4.81
CA SER A 44 -10.36 2.86 -4.31
C SER A 44 -10.67 3.61 -3.01
N SER A 45 -11.86 4.18 -2.90
CA SER A 45 -12.39 4.78 -1.68
C SER A 45 -13.18 3.80 -0.80
N ARG A 46 -13.25 2.51 -1.19
CA ARG A 46 -14.07 1.48 -0.51
C ARG A 46 -13.77 1.39 1.00
N HIS A 47 -12.51 1.53 1.39
CA HIS A 47 -12.10 1.47 2.80
C HIS A 47 -12.22 2.80 3.54
N ALA A 48 -12.42 3.92 2.85
CA ALA A 48 -12.57 5.25 3.45
C ALA A 48 -13.79 5.33 4.37
N VAL A 49 -14.92 4.84 3.87
CA VAL A 49 -16.19 4.76 4.62
C VAL A 49 -16.03 3.89 5.86
N LEU A 50 -15.36 2.75 5.69
CA LEU A 50 -15.19 1.75 6.73
C LEU A 50 -14.29 2.24 7.88
N LEU A 51 -13.24 2.99 7.53
CA LEU A 51 -12.28 3.54 8.49
C LEU A 51 -12.65 4.92 9.01
N LYS A 52 -13.76 5.51 8.53
CA LYS A 52 -14.19 6.89 8.82
C LYS A 52 -13.10 7.93 8.55
N LEU A 53 -12.23 7.64 7.58
CA LEU A 53 -11.17 8.54 7.12
C LEU A 53 -11.64 9.14 5.80
N GLN A 54 -12.04 10.42 5.85
CA GLN A 54 -12.36 11.17 4.63
C GLN A 54 -11.11 11.20 3.72
N ASP A 55 -11.36 11.12 2.42
CA ASP A 55 -10.34 11.21 1.36
C ASP A 55 -9.29 10.10 1.34
N LEU A 56 -9.47 9.05 2.15
CA LEU A 56 -8.62 7.88 2.11
C LEU A 56 -8.83 7.10 0.80
N ARG A 57 -7.72 6.83 0.12
CA ARG A 57 -7.66 5.98 -1.05
C ARG A 57 -6.76 4.79 -0.79
N VAL A 58 -7.10 3.68 -1.44
CA VAL A 58 -6.39 2.41 -1.32
C VAL A 58 -5.98 1.92 -2.68
N TRP A 59 -4.71 1.50 -2.80
CA TRP A 59 -4.16 0.92 -4.01
C TRP A 59 -3.45 -0.41 -3.73
N PRO A 60 -3.78 -1.50 -4.46
CA PRO A 60 -3.07 -2.76 -4.30
C PRO A 60 -1.69 -2.73 -4.95
N LEU A 61 -0.69 -3.24 -4.24
CA LEU A 61 0.65 -3.40 -4.78
C LEU A 61 0.71 -4.64 -5.66
N LYS A 62 0.86 -4.48 -6.98
CA LYS A 62 0.87 -5.63 -7.89
C LYS A 62 2.04 -6.57 -7.59
N GLY A 63 1.77 -7.88 -7.49
CA GLY A 63 2.77 -8.91 -7.21
C GLY A 63 3.07 -9.13 -5.73
N PHE A 64 2.53 -8.30 -4.84
CA PHE A 64 2.74 -8.39 -3.40
C PHE A 64 1.41 -8.23 -2.65
N PRO A 65 1.16 -8.98 -1.57
CA PRO A 65 -0.09 -8.92 -0.82
C PRO A 65 -0.13 -7.69 0.10
N TYR A 66 0.09 -6.50 -0.45
CA TYR A 66 0.16 -5.22 0.27
C TYR A 66 -0.82 -4.19 -0.31
N LEU A 67 -1.34 -3.33 0.56
CA LEU A 67 -2.17 -2.18 0.22
C LEU A 67 -1.47 -0.89 0.61
N ILE A 68 -1.44 0.07 -0.31
CA ILE A 68 -0.98 1.44 -0.08
C ILE A 68 -2.19 2.28 0.31
N PHE A 69 -2.17 2.82 1.51
CA PHE A 69 -3.17 3.75 2.04
C PHE A 69 -2.65 5.17 1.90
N TYR A 70 -3.35 6.00 1.14
CA TYR A 70 -2.92 7.37 0.87
C TYR A 70 -4.09 8.34 0.81
N ILE A 71 -3.77 9.62 0.93
CA ILE A 71 -4.70 10.74 0.73
C ILE A 71 -4.24 11.53 -0.48
N GLU A 72 -5.18 11.84 -1.37
CA GLU A 72 -4.99 12.76 -2.47
C GLU A 72 -5.00 14.21 -1.98
N ARG A 73 -4.07 15.03 -2.45
CA ARG A 73 -4.03 16.49 -2.25
C ARG A 73 -3.89 17.17 -3.60
N ASP A 74 -4.14 18.48 -3.62
CA ASP A 74 -4.15 19.28 -4.86
C ASP A 74 -2.87 19.17 -5.70
N THR A 75 -1.72 18.94 -5.08
CA THR A 75 -0.41 18.89 -5.75
C THR A 75 0.40 17.62 -5.50
N ASP A 76 -0.02 16.78 -4.54
CA ASP A 76 0.76 15.64 -4.07
C ASP A 76 -0.16 14.53 -3.54
N ILE A 77 0.43 13.38 -3.23
CA ILE A 77 -0.19 12.35 -2.40
C ILE A 77 0.53 12.23 -1.06
N VAL A 78 -0.20 11.85 -0.01
CA VAL A 78 0.40 11.48 1.28
C VAL A 78 0.11 10.04 1.59
N ILE A 79 1.16 9.21 1.59
CA ILE A 79 1.07 7.81 1.96
C ILE A 79 1.12 7.70 3.48
N TRP A 80 0.06 7.16 4.07
CA TRP A 80 -0.05 6.97 5.51
C TRP A 80 0.54 5.64 5.97
N ARG A 81 0.16 4.55 5.30
CA ARG A 81 0.52 3.18 5.65
C ARG A 81 0.70 2.31 4.41
N VAL A 82 1.56 1.29 4.50
CA VAL A 82 1.68 0.21 3.51
C VAL A 82 1.45 -1.11 4.25
N LEU A 83 0.26 -1.69 4.15
CA LEU A 83 -0.15 -2.78 5.03
C LEU A 83 -0.24 -4.12 4.31
N GLN A 84 0.17 -5.20 4.97
CA GLN A 84 0.05 -6.55 4.45
C GLN A 84 -1.39 -7.06 4.64
N MET A 85 -1.99 -7.60 3.57
CA MET A 85 -3.42 -7.91 3.49
C MET A 85 -3.93 -8.98 4.48
N GLN A 86 -3.08 -9.92 4.89
CA GLN A 86 -3.45 -11.02 5.79
C GLN A 86 -3.09 -10.75 7.26
N ARG A 87 -2.01 -10.00 7.50
CA ARG A 87 -1.43 -9.78 8.83
C ARG A 87 -2.00 -8.52 9.47
N ASP A 88 -2.21 -7.48 8.67
CA ASP A 88 -2.46 -6.13 9.18
C ASP A 88 -3.90 -5.66 8.90
N ILE A 89 -4.63 -6.36 8.03
CA ILE A 89 -6.02 -6.06 7.69
C ILE A 89 -6.94 -7.10 8.33
N PRO A 90 -7.80 -6.71 9.30
CA PRO A 90 -8.80 -7.60 9.86
C PRO A 90 -9.70 -8.21 8.78
N ALA A 91 -10.04 -9.49 8.91
CA ALA A 91 -10.81 -10.22 7.89
C ALA A 91 -12.11 -9.52 7.45
N TRP A 92 -12.76 -8.77 8.35
CA TRP A 92 -13.98 -8.01 8.05
C TRP A 92 -13.78 -6.83 7.08
N MET A 93 -12.54 -6.40 6.80
CA MET A 93 -12.23 -5.38 5.78
C MET A 93 -11.96 -5.97 4.39
N SER A 94 -11.70 -7.27 4.29
CA SER A 94 -11.47 -7.95 3.00
C SER A 94 -12.75 -7.98 2.15
N GLY A 95 -13.91 -7.79 2.78
CA GLY A 95 -15.23 -7.91 2.19
C GLY A 95 -15.46 -9.34 1.72
N ASP A 96 -16.37 -10.02 2.39
CA ASP A 96 -16.93 -11.26 1.85
C ASP A 96 -17.43 -10.99 0.43
N ALA A 97 -17.01 -11.86 -0.49
CA ALA A 97 -17.56 -11.93 -1.84
C ALA A 97 -19.01 -12.45 -1.80
#